data_AF-A0A2S0WH77-F1
#
_entry.id   AF-A0A2S0WH77-F1
#
_cell.length_a   1.000
_cell.length_b   1.000
_cell.length_c   1.000
_cell.angle_alpha   90.00
_cell.angle_beta   90.00
_cell.angle_gamma   90.00
#
_symmetry.space_group_name_H-M   'P 1'
#
loop_
_entity.id
_entity.type
_entity.pdbx_description
1 polymer ?
#
loop_
_entity_poly.entity_id
_entity_poly.type
_entity_poly.pdbx_seq_one_letter_code
_entity_poly.pdbx_strand_id
1 'polypeptide(L)'
;MTVTVASSAAISRPAGLRIAFVAPARYPIREPYAGGLEAFCHTMVKALRFEGHHVDLFAAKGSDGHCAELELPGVNWGAHPEEASDTGYPPGEREREDRAFVRLRRLLVRRGYDVVHNNSLNPWIFPSEHSPDHLPMITTLHTPVIDDLQRVIARAGAEAGEFAAVSHATAGQWRTPRPIQVIPNGVNVAEWTPGPGGTAAVWFGRLVPEKGPHLAIDACRLLGVPLFLAGRKGDHAYFEAEIAPRLRGGNIRWLGELSHAALRSLVGACAVTVVTPRWEEPFGLVAFESMACGTPVAAFARGGLGELLAGAPARLAEPDDVMSLARAIHAAMHVRRDRVREWVVANHSLVQTARRYTQLYQEAIVT
;
A
#
# COMPACT_ATOMS: atom_id res chain seq x y z
N MET A 1 -40.76 3.26 -39.79
CA MET A 1 -39.34 3.56 -39.50
C MET A 1 -38.89 2.65 -38.38
N THR A 2 -38.25 1.55 -38.73
CA THR A 2 -37.78 0.51 -37.81
C THR A 2 -36.36 0.91 -37.39
N VAL A 3 -36.16 1.23 -36.10
CA VAL A 3 -34.83 1.54 -35.57
C VAL A 3 -34.13 0.23 -35.24
N THR A 4 -33.18 -0.16 -36.08
CA THR A 4 -32.29 -1.29 -35.86
C THR A 4 -31.29 -0.91 -34.78
N VAL A 5 -31.36 -1.55 -33.62
CA VAL A 5 -30.35 -1.41 -32.56
C VAL A 5 -29.11 -2.18 -33.02
N ALA A 6 -28.02 -1.44 -33.27
CA ALA A 6 -26.74 -2.03 -33.61
C ALA A 6 -26.20 -2.84 -32.42
N SER A 7 -25.92 -4.11 -32.68
CA SER A 7 -25.24 -5.05 -31.79
C SER A 7 -23.94 -4.43 -31.25
N SER A 8 -23.77 -4.38 -29.93
CA SER A 8 -22.51 -3.95 -29.32
C SER A 8 -21.39 -4.87 -29.78
N ALA A 9 -20.35 -4.32 -30.39
CA ALA A 9 -19.14 -5.05 -30.70
C ALA A 9 -18.58 -5.67 -29.41
N ALA A 10 -18.40 -6.99 -29.41
CA ALA A 10 -17.71 -7.69 -28.35
C ALA A 10 -16.28 -7.13 -28.28
N ILE A 11 -15.97 -6.39 -27.23
CA ILE A 11 -14.61 -5.95 -26.92
C ILE A 11 -13.81 -7.24 -26.70
N SER A 12 -12.94 -7.60 -27.64
CA SER A 12 -12.02 -8.73 -27.47
C SER A 12 -11.16 -8.44 -26.24
N ARG A 13 -11.29 -9.22 -25.16
CA ARG A 13 -10.35 -9.12 -24.04
C ARG A 13 -8.96 -9.37 -24.61
N PRO A 14 -7.97 -8.48 -24.38
CA PRO A 14 -6.60 -8.73 -24.79
C PRO A 14 -6.14 -10.06 -24.20
N ALA A 15 -5.28 -10.79 -24.93
CA ALA A 15 -4.72 -12.04 -24.44
C ALA A 15 -4.06 -11.83 -23.06
N GLY A 16 -4.23 -12.80 -22.16
CA GLY A 16 -3.70 -12.72 -20.81
C GLY A 16 -2.17 -12.72 -20.82
N LEU A 17 -1.57 -11.61 -20.38
CA LEU A 17 -0.11 -11.48 -20.16
C LEU A 17 0.43 -12.46 -19.12
N ARG A 18 1.68 -12.90 -19.31
CA ARG A 18 2.54 -13.59 -18.33
C ARG A 18 3.33 -12.55 -17.55
N ILE A 19 2.97 -12.35 -16.29
CA ILE A 19 3.49 -11.30 -15.42
C ILE A 19 4.32 -11.94 -14.30
N ALA A 20 5.58 -11.51 -14.15
CA ALA A 20 6.34 -11.74 -12.93
C ALA A 20 6.10 -10.59 -11.95
N PHE A 21 5.40 -10.85 -10.86
CA PHE A 21 5.11 -9.86 -9.84
C PHE A 21 6.11 -10.02 -8.69
N VAL A 22 7.03 -9.07 -8.54
CA VAL A 22 8.09 -9.11 -7.53
C VAL A 22 7.67 -8.26 -6.32
N ALA A 23 7.41 -8.93 -5.20
CA ALA A 23 7.05 -8.30 -3.94
C ALA A 23 8.30 -7.92 -3.11
N PRO A 24 8.14 -7.14 -2.02
CA PRO A 24 9.18 -7.01 -1.00
C PRO A 24 9.58 -8.36 -0.40
N ALA A 25 10.84 -8.46 0.03
CA ALA A 25 11.39 -9.70 0.56
C ALA A 25 11.24 -9.85 2.09
N ARG A 26 10.90 -8.77 2.81
CA ARG A 26 10.99 -8.75 4.28
C ARG A 26 9.92 -9.62 4.94
N TYR A 27 8.66 -9.41 4.57
CA TYR A 27 7.51 -10.06 5.19
C TYR A 27 6.77 -10.95 4.20
N PRO A 28 6.22 -12.09 4.65
CA PRO A 28 5.32 -12.88 3.83
C PRO A 28 4.06 -12.09 3.43
N ILE A 29 3.66 -12.22 2.17
CA ILE A 29 2.45 -11.63 1.59
C ILE A 29 1.25 -12.51 1.98
N ARG A 30 0.75 -12.34 3.21
CA ARG A 30 -0.42 -13.04 3.74
C ARG A 30 -1.04 -12.26 4.89
N GLU A 31 -2.26 -12.61 5.27
CA GLU A 31 -2.94 -11.98 6.40
C GLU A 31 -2.48 -12.55 7.76
N PRO A 32 -2.42 -11.72 8.81
CA PRO A 32 -2.49 -10.25 8.79
C PRO A 32 -1.24 -9.67 8.07
N TYR A 33 -1.46 -8.65 7.22
CA TYR A 33 -0.36 -8.09 6.43
C TYR A 33 0.57 -7.27 7.30
N ALA A 34 1.87 -7.36 7.02
CA ALA A 34 2.85 -6.52 7.68
C ALA A 34 2.73 -5.03 7.29
N GLY A 35 2.09 -4.68 6.19
CA GLY A 35 1.98 -3.28 5.79
C GLY A 35 1.12 -3.09 4.58
N GLY A 36 0.98 -1.81 4.19
CA GLY A 36 0.24 -1.44 2.99
C GLY A 36 0.85 -2.01 1.72
N LEU A 37 2.17 -2.21 1.69
CA LEU A 37 2.85 -2.77 0.53
C LEU A 37 2.55 -4.27 0.38
N GLU A 38 2.55 -5.02 1.49
CA GLU A 38 2.15 -6.43 1.49
C GLU A 38 0.66 -6.59 1.09
N ALA A 39 -0.22 -5.75 1.65
CA ALA A 39 -1.63 -5.72 1.31
C ALA A 39 -1.86 -5.39 -0.18
N PHE A 40 -1.13 -4.40 -0.71
CA PHE A 40 -1.16 -4.03 -2.13
C PHE A 40 -0.72 -5.20 -3.01
N CYS A 41 0.43 -5.83 -2.73
CA CYS A 41 0.94 -6.93 -3.54
C CYS A 41 -0.06 -8.09 -3.60
N HIS A 42 -0.64 -8.47 -2.46
CA HIS A 42 -1.63 -9.54 -2.41
C HIS A 42 -2.88 -9.21 -3.23
N THR A 43 -3.46 -8.02 -3.00
CA THR A 43 -4.71 -7.62 -3.66
C THR A 43 -4.51 -7.38 -5.16
N MET A 44 -3.40 -6.76 -5.56
CA MET A 44 -3.06 -6.52 -6.96
C MET A 44 -2.84 -7.81 -7.74
N VAL A 45 -2.11 -8.80 -7.19
CA VAL A 45 -1.94 -10.11 -7.81
C VAL A 45 -3.28 -10.80 -8.02
N LYS A 46 -4.17 -10.78 -7.02
CA LYS A 46 -5.54 -11.32 -7.18
C LYS A 46 -6.32 -10.60 -8.27
N ALA A 47 -6.24 -9.28 -8.34
CA ALA A 47 -6.94 -8.48 -9.34
C ALA A 47 -6.43 -8.74 -10.76
N LEU A 48 -5.11 -8.83 -10.95
CA LEU A 48 -4.52 -9.16 -12.25
C LEU A 48 -4.91 -10.57 -12.72
N ARG A 49 -4.88 -11.56 -11.80
CA ARG A 49 -5.37 -12.92 -12.09
C ARG A 49 -6.85 -12.93 -12.45
N PHE A 50 -7.67 -12.15 -11.74
CA PHE A 50 -9.10 -12.00 -12.03
C PHE A 50 -9.36 -11.36 -13.40
N GLU A 51 -8.54 -10.39 -13.82
CA GLU A 51 -8.63 -9.78 -15.15
C GLU A 51 -8.17 -10.73 -16.28
N GLY A 52 -7.59 -11.90 -15.94
CA GLY A 52 -7.27 -12.98 -16.87
C GLY A 52 -5.78 -13.16 -17.14
N HIS A 53 -4.90 -12.48 -16.41
CA HIS A 53 -3.46 -12.59 -16.56
C HIS A 53 -2.90 -13.81 -15.82
N HIS A 54 -1.82 -14.40 -16.35
CA HIS A 54 -1.04 -15.39 -15.63
C HIS A 54 0.03 -14.67 -14.80
N VAL A 55 -0.10 -14.70 -13.48
CA VAL A 55 0.76 -13.95 -12.56
C VAL A 55 1.53 -14.91 -11.66
N ASP A 56 2.85 -14.92 -11.78
CA ASP A 56 3.75 -15.56 -10.83
C ASP A 56 4.23 -14.53 -9.81
N LEU A 57 3.89 -14.77 -8.54
CA LEU A 57 4.27 -13.91 -7.43
C LEU A 57 5.60 -14.38 -6.83
N PHE A 58 6.65 -13.57 -6.94
CA PHE A 58 7.93 -13.78 -6.26
C PHE A 58 7.92 -12.99 -4.96
N ALA A 59 7.86 -13.69 -3.83
CA ALA A 59 7.64 -13.12 -2.52
C ALA A 59 8.37 -13.90 -1.42
N ALA A 60 8.38 -13.35 -0.21
CA ALA A 60 8.99 -14.01 0.94
C ALA A 60 8.34 -15.39 1.21
N LYS A 61 9.14 -16.34 1.68
CA LYS A 61 8.66 -17.68 2.05
C LYS A 61 7.44 -17.61 2.96
N GLY A 62 6.43 -18.43 2.65
CA GLY A 62 5.16 -18.47 3.40
C GLY A 62 4.14 -17.42 2.95
N SER A 63 4.36 -16.74 1.83
CA SER A 63 3.36 -15.88 1.19
C SER A 63 2.21 -16.69 0.56
N ASP A 64 1.02 -16.11 0.46
CA ASP A 64 -0.13 -16.77 -0.17
C ASP A 64 0.01 -16.78 -1.70
N GLY A 65 0.01 -17.98 -2.31
CA GLY A 65 0.00 -18.14 -3.77
C GLY A 65 1.25 -17.64 -4.50
N HIS A 66 2.41 -17.66 -3.83
CA HIS A 66 3.72 -17.34 -4.40
C HIS A 66 4.32 -18.52 -5.18
N CYS A 67 5.27 -18.21 -6.06
CA CYS A 67 5.97 -19.18 -6.90
C CYS A 67 7.00 -19.96 -6.08
N ALA A 68 6.86 -21.29 -6.04
CA ALA A 68 7.72 -22.17 -5.26
C ALA A 68 9.13 -22.38 -5.86
N GLU A 69 9.35 -22.01 -7.13
CA GLU A 69 10.67 -22.13 -7.76
C GLU A 69 11.72 -21.23 -7.10
N LEU A 70 11.29 -20.05 -6.62
CA LEU A 70 12.15 -19.14 -5.87
C LEU A 70 11.34 -18.39 -4.82
N GLU A 71 11.62 -18.70 -3.56
CA GLU A 71 11.11 -17.97 -2.40
C GLU A 71 12.14 -16.93 -1.96
N LEU A 72 11.69 -15.72 -1.66
CA LEU A 72 12.53 -14.71 -1.03
C LEU A 72 12.75 -15.07 0.45
N PRO A 73 13.93 -14.75 1.00
CA PRO A 73 14.38 -15.30 2.28
C PRO A 73 13.58 -14.89 3.52
N GLY A 74 12.83 -13.78 3.48
CA GLY A 74 12.39 -13.11 4.71
C GLY A 74 13.56 -12.51 5.50
N VAL A 75 13.26 -11.72 6.52
CA VAL A 75 14.26 -11.30 7.52
C VAL A 75 14.10 -12.15 8.77
N ASN A 76 15.13 -12.91 9.12
CA ASN A 76 15.16 -13.74 10.31
C ASN A 76 15.84 -13.03 11.48
N TRP A 77 15.07 -12.62 12.49
CA TRP A 77 15.55 -11.98 13.72
C TRP A 77 16.10 -12.96 14.77
N GLY A 78 16.09 -14.27 14.48
CA GLY A 78 16.69 -15.29 15.33
C GLY A 78 16.19 -15.25 16.77
N ALA A 79 17.11 -15.16 17.72
CA ALA A 79 16.82 -15.11 19.16
C ALA A 79 16.45 -13.71 19.68
N HIS A 80 16.45 -12.68 18.82
CA HIS A 80 16.23 -11.27 19.20
C HIS A 80 15.00 -10.65 18.50
N PRO A 81 13.80 -11.25 18.60
CA PRO A 81 12.58 -10.70 17.99
C PRO A 81 12.19 -9.33 18.54
N GLU A 82 12.65 -8.95 19.72
CA GLU A 82 12.45 -7.64 20.35
C GLU A 82 13.16 -6.50 19.61
N GLU A 83 14.25 -6.80 18.89
CA GLU A 83 14.99 -5.84 18.07
C GLU A 83 14.34 -5.63 16.69
N ALA A 84 13.29 -6.40 16.38
CA ALA A 84 12.66 -6.38 15.08
C ALA A 84 12.13 -4.99 14.71
N SER A 85 12.55 -4.51 13.56
CA SER A 85 12.11 -3.26 12.96
C SER A 85 11.80 -3.43 11.47
N ASP A 86 11.08 -2.46 10.91
CA ASP A 86 10.72 -2.47 9.49
C ASP A 86 11.90 -2.11 8.57
N THR A 87 13.00 -1.57 9.10
CA THR A 87 14.16 -1.07 8.33
C THR A 87 15.49 -1.76 8.66
N GLY A 88 15.67 -2.24 9.90
CA GLY A 88 16.89 -2.89 10.35
C GLY A 88 17.07 -4.30 9.80
N TYR A 89 18.33 -4.75 9.72
CA TYR A 89 18.69 -6.11 9.35
C TYR A 89 19.63 -6.68 10.42
N PRO A 90 19.36 -7.90 10.91
CA PRO A 90 20.36 -8.68 11.64
C PRO A 90 21.61 -8.93 10.78
N PRO A 91 22.79 -9.15 11.39
CA PRO A 91 24.01 -9.43 10.65
C PRO A 91 23.83 -10.58 9.65
N GLY A 92 24.19 -10.35 8.38
CA GLY A 92 24.11 -11.36 7.31
C GLY A 92 22.76 -11.46 6.59
N GLU A 93 21.67 -10.93 7.16
CA GLU A 93 20.34 -11.05 6.56
C GLU A 93 20.19 -10.16 5.30
N ARG A 94 20.85 -9.00 5.27
CA ARG A 94 20.88 -8.14 4.07
C ARG A 94 21.59 -8.82 2.91
N GLU A 95 22.76 -9.41 3.15
CA GLU A 95 23.53 -10.11 2.13
C GLU A 95 22.79 -11.38 1.64
N ARG A 96 22.03 -12.02 2.53
CA ARG A 96 21.16 -13.15 2.17
C ARG A 96 20.02 -12.72 1.25
N GLU A 97 19.38 -11.59 1.53
CA GLU A 97 18.38 -10.95 0.68
C GLU A 97 18.96 -10.60 -0.70
N ASP A 98 20.10 -9.91 -0.74
CA ASP A 98 20.79 -9.50 -1.96
C ASP A 98 21.11 -10.69 -2.86
N ARG A 99 21.67 -11.77 -2.29
CA ARG A 99 21.93 -13.02 -3.05
C ARG A 99 20.65 -13.63 -3.63
N ALA A 100 19.51 -13.48 -2.94
CA ALA A 100 18.23 -13.98 -3.44
C ALA A 100 17.73 -13.15 -4.64
N PHE A 101 17.88 -11.82 -4.60
CA PHE A 101 17.52 -10.95 -5.72
C PHE A 101 18.41 -11.17 -6.95
N VAL A 102 19.71 -11.42 -6.78
CA VAL A 102 20.59 -11.80 -7.90
C VAL A 102 20.12 -13.12 -8.56
N ARG A 103 19.71 -14.12 -7.76
CA ARG A 103 19.15 -15.38 -8.30
C ARG A 103 17.79 -15.15 -8.98
N LEU A 104 16.94 -14.32 -8.39
CA LEU A 104 15.63 -13.96 -8.95
C LEU A 104 15.80 -13.28 -10.29
N ARG A 105 16.64 -12.26 -10.40
CA ARG A 105 16.87 -11.56 -11.66
C ARG A 105 17.31 -12.51 -12.78
N ARG A 106 18.27 -13.40 -12.49
CA ARG A 106 18.71 -14.44 -13.45
C ARG A 106 17.57 -15.38 -13.85
N LEU A 107 16.67 -15.72 -12.92
CA LEU A 107 15.50 -16.54 -13.22
C LEU A 107 14.52 -15.80 -14.13
N LEU A 108 14.24 -14.53 -13.85
CA LEU A 108 13.34 -13.70 -14.65
C LEU A 108 13.80 -13.59 -16.11
N VAL A 109 15.10 -13.36 -16.32
CA VAL A 109 15.71 -13.33 -17.67
C VAL A 109 15.49 -14.66 -18.40
N ARG A 110 15.75 -15.79 -17.73
CA ARG A 110 15.58 -17.13 -18.34
C ARG A 110 14.12 -17.47 -18.66
N ARG A 111 13.16 -17.00 -17.86
CA ARG A 111 11.74 -17.36 -17.99
C ARG A 111 10.99 -16.58 -19.07
N GLY A 112 11.52 -15.44 -19.50
CA GLY A 112 10.95 -14.61 -20.56
C GLY A 112 9.48 -14.27 -20.30
N TYR A 113 9.23 -13.51 -19.24
CA TYR A 113 7.90 -12.94 -18.97
C TYR A 113 7.60 -11.81 -19.94
N ASP A 114 6.31 -11.58 -20.22
CA ASP A 114 5.91 -10.42 -21.01
C ASP A 114 6.26 -9.13 -20.25
N VAL A 115 6.11 -9.14 -18.92
CA VAL A 115 6.47 -8.02 -18.06
C VAL A 115 6.88 -8.47 -16.65
N VAL A 116 7.85 -7.76 -16.07
CA VAL A 116 8.22 -7.84 -14.65
C VAL A 116 7.66 -6.62 -13.93
N HIS A 117 6.70 -6.82 -13.02
CA HIS A 117 6.21 -5.76 -12.15
C HIS A 117 6.95 -5.80 -10.81
N ASN A 118 7.94 -4.92 -10.67
CA ASN A 118 8.76 -4.77 -9.50
C ASN A 118 8.12 -3.83 -8.45
N ASN A 119 7.95 -4.36 -7.23
CA ASN A 119 7.52 -3.62 -6.04
C ASN A 119 8.52 -3.81 -4.88
N SER A 120 9.70 -4.36 -5.17
CA SER A 120 10.75 -4.56 -4.17
C SER A 120 11.56 -3.28 -3.96
N LEU A 121 12.13 -3.17 -2.76
CA LEU A 121 13.04 -2.08 -2.39
C LEU A 121 14.51 -2.50 -2.46
N ASN A 122 14.81 -3.62 -3.13
CA ASN A 122 16.16 -4.18 -3.20
C ASN A 122 16.87 -3.73 -4.49
N PRO A 123 18.08 -3.16 -4.41
CA PRO A 123 18.78 -2.63 -5.57
C PRO A 123 19.20 -3.70 -6.60
N TRP A 124 19.30 -4.97 -6.21
CA TRP A 124 19.80 -6.05 -7.06
C TRP A 124 18.77 -6.61 -8.06
N ILE A 125 17.55 -6.07 -8.07
CA ILE A 125 16.57 -6.37 -9.14
C ILE A 125 16.93 -5.67 -10.46
N PHE A 126 17.67 -4.55 -10.39
CA PHE A 126 18.13 -3.78 -11.56
C PHE A 126 19.36 -4.43 -12.24
N PRO A 127 19.64 -4.09 -13.51
CA PRO A 127 20.85 -4.57 -14.20
C PRO A 127 22.13 -4.40 -13.39
N SER A 128 22.95 -5.44 -13.37
CA SER A 128 24.26 -5.43 -12.69
C SER A 128 25.24 -6.32 -13.43
N GLU A 129 26.51 -6.28 -13.03
CA GLU A 129 27.56 -7.17 -13.58
C GLU A 129 27.22 -8.67 -13.47
N HIS A 130 26.37 -9.05 -12.50
CA HIS A 130 25.96 -10.43 -12.28
C HIS A 130 24.83 -10.91 -13.20
N SER A 131 24.10 -9.97 -13.83
CA SER A 131 23.01 -10.20 -14.77
C SER A 131 22.72 -8.86 -15.47
N PRO A 132 23.37 -8.60 -16.62
CA PRO A 132 23.21 -7.36 -17.36
C PRO A 132 22.02 -7.38 -18.33
N ASP A 133 21.46 -8.56 -18.60
CA ASP A 133 20.42 -8.76 -19.62
C ASP A 133 19.16 -7.92 -19.35
N HIS A 134 18.54 -7.42 -20.42
CA HIS A 134 17.32 -6.62 -20.36
C HIS A 134 16.13 -7.40 -19.77
N LEU A 135 15.26 -6.70 -19.03
CA LEU A 135 13.98 -7.19 -18.53
C LEU A 135 12.90 -6.15 -18.88
N PRO A 136 11.75 -6.55 -19.46
CA PRO A 136 10.61 -5.63 -19.67
C PRO A 136 9.99 -5.30 -18.30
N MET A 137 10.59 -4.35 -17.58
CA MET A 137 10.33 -4.12 -16.16
C MET A 137 9.60 -2.80 -15.94
N ILE A 138 8.58 -2.85 -15.08
CA ILE A 138 7.93 -1.68 -14.49
C ILE A 138 8.19 -1.72 -13.00
N THR A 139 8.74 -0.64 -12.45
CA THR A 139 8.90 -0.48 -10.99
C THR A 139 7.85 0.49 -10.45
N THR A 140 7.05 0.05 -9.49
CA THR A 140 6.15 0.96 -8.75
C THR A 140 6.84 1.49 -7.50
N LEU A 141 6.87 2.81 -7.38
CA LEU A 141 7.45 3.55 -6.27
C LEU A 141 6.39 3.73 -5.17
N HIS A 142 6.64 3.11 -4.02
CA HIS A 142 5.71 3.05 -2.88
C HIS A 142 6.17 3.84 -1.65
N THR A 143 7.37 4.41 -1.68
CA THR A 143 8.01 5.07 -0.54
C THR A 143 8.65 6.38 -0.98
N PRO A 144 9.04 7.26 -0.03
CA PRO A 144 10.05 8.26 -0.27
C PRO A 144 11.34 7.68 -0.87
N VAL A 145 12.19 8.54 -1.40
CA VAL A 145 13.45 8.15 -2.05
C VAL A 145 14.33 7.30 -1.13
N ILE A 146 14.88 6.22 -1.70
CA ILE A 146 15.88 5.37 -1.06
C ILE A 146 17.16 5.53 -1.85
N ASP A 147 18.19 6.11 -1.22
CA ASP A 147 19.41 6.53 -1.92
C ASP A 147 20.10 5.39 -2.66
N ASP A 148 20.16 4.20 -2.06
CA ASP A 148 20.74 3.01 -2.68
C ASP A 148 20.01 2.62 -3.97
N LEU A 149 18.66 2.67 -3.94
CA LEU A 149 17.82 2.37 -5.08
C LEU A 149 17.97 3.45 -6.17
N GLN A 150 17.99 4.72 -5.77
CA GLN A 150 18.18 5.87 -6.66
C GLN A 150 19.52 5.78 -7.40
N ARG A 151 20.60 5.35 -6.72
CA ARG A 151 21.92 5.18 -7.34
C ARG A 151 21.93 4.06 -8.39
N VAL A 152 21.30 2.91 -8.12
CA VAL A 152 21.27 1.82 -9.11
C VAL A 152 20.35 2.12 -10.28
N ILE A 153 19.22 2.81 -10.07
CA ILE A 153 18.36 3.31 -11.15
C ILE A 153 19.15 4.27 -12.05
N ALA A 154 19.90 5.22 -11.46
CA ALA A 154 20.72 6.15 -12.21
C ALA A 154 21.84 5.45 -13.00
N ARG A 155 22.50 4.43 -12.42
CA ARG A 155 23.52 3.62 -13.10
C ARG A 155 22.95 2.81 -14.25
N ALA A 156 21.77 2.22 -14.07
CA ALA A 156 21.11 1.42 -15.10
C ALA A 156 20.58 2.28 -16.26
N GLY A 157 20.24 3.55 -16.03
CA GLY A 157 19.71 4.42 -17.07
C GLY A 157 18.43 3.83 -17.69
N ALA A 158 18.25 3.93 -18.99
CA ALA A 158 17.05 3.42 -19.67
C ALA A 158 16.81 1.91 -19.47
N GLU A 159 17.85 1.12 -19.14
CA GLU A 159 17.76 -0.31 -18.83
C GLU A 159 17.12 -0.60 -17.47
N ALA A 160 16.87 0.43 -16.65
CA ALA A 160 16.12 0.30 -15.41
C ALA A 160 14.62 0.01 -15.65
N GLY A 161 14.14 0.20 -16.88
CA GLY A 161 12.75 -0.01 -17.27
C GLY A 161 11.88 1.24 -17.09
N GLU A 162 10.57 0.99 -16.97
CA GLU A 162 9.53 2.00 -16.79
C GLU A 162 9.17 2.17 -15.30
N PHE A 163 8.54 3.30 -14.98
CA PHE A 163 8.24 3.65 -13.59
C PHE A 163 6.80 4.07 -13.40
N ALA A 164 6.20 3.59 -12.31
CA ALA A 164 4.93 4.06 -11.79
C ALA A 164 5.10 4.60 -10.37
N ALA A 165 4.24 5.52 -9.95
CA ALA A 165 4.17 5.99 -8.57
C ALA A 165 2.73 6.08 -8.10
N VAL A 166 2.52 5.88 -6.79
CA VAL A 166 1.19 5.84 -6.18
C VAL A 166 0.53 7.22 -5.97
N SER A 167 1.27 8.31 -6.19
CA SER A 167 0.80 9.70 -6.15
C SER A 167 1.78 10.64 -6.88
N HIS A 168 1.36 11.87 -7.19
CA HIS A 168 2.29 12.88 -7.73
C HIS A 168 3.34 13.29 -6.70
N ALA A 169 2.96 13.41 -5.42
CA ALA A 169 3.88 13.67 -4.32
C ALA A 169 5.00 12.62 -4.20
N THR A 170 4.69 11.33 -4.41
CA THR A 170 5.72 10.29 -4.47
C THR A 170 6.57 10.41 -5.74
N ALA A 171 5.94 10.59 -6.90
CA ALA A 171 6.67 10.74 -8.16
C ALA A 171 7.71 11.87 -8.11
N GLY A 172 7.35 13.01 -7.52
CA GLY A 172 8.22 14.20 -7.41
C GLY A 172 9.48 14.01 -6.54
N GLN A 173 9.55 12.94 -5.74
CA GLN A 173 10.73 12.65 -4.90
C GLN A 173 11.78 11.80 -5.61
N TRP A 174 11.43 11.13 -6.70
CA TRP A 174 12.30 10.20 -7.41
C TRP A 174 12.82 10.81 -8.71
N ARG A 175 14.06 10.46 -9.07
CA ARG A 175 14.66 10.82 -10.37
C ARG A 175 14.81 9.56 -11.21
N THR A 176 14.00 9.42 -12.23
CA THR A 176 13.98 8.23 -13.09
C THR A 176 14.46 8.57 -14.51
N PRO A 177 15.06 7.61 -15.22
CA PRO A 177 15.54 7.79 -16.59
C PRO A 177 14.40 7.90 -17.62
N ARG A 178 13.19 7.46 -17.25
CA ARG A 178 11.96 7.55 -18.04
C ARG A 178 10.85 8.24 -17.23
N PRO A 179 9.83 8.84 -17.87
CA PRO A 179 8.72 9.48 -17.17
C PRO A 179 8.01 8.53 -16.19
N ILE A 180 7.60 9.05 -15.03
CA ILE A 180 6.87 8.29 -14.03
C ILE A 180 5.37 8.41 -14.32
N GLN A 181 4.68 7.29 -14.54
CA GLN A 181 3.23 7.28 -14.62
C GLN A 181 2.61 7.24 -13.22
N VAL A 182 1.73 8.18 -12.90
CA VAL A 182 1.03 8.17 -11.60
C VAL A 182 -0.18 7.24 -11.67
N ILE A 183 -0.11 6.12 -10.96
CA ILE A 183 -1.20 5.16 -10.82
C ILE A 183 -1.48 4.97 -9.32
N PRO A 184 -2.49 5.68 -8.77
CA PRO A 184 -2.87 5.50 -7.38
C PRO A 184 -3.31 4.07 -7.09
N ASN A 185 -3.02 3.61 -5.85
CA ASN A 185 -3.47 2.30 -5.40
C ASN A 185 -4.99 2.19 -5.44
N GLY A 186 -5.47 0.97 -5.61
CA GLY A 186 -6.89 0.65 -5.59
C GLY A 186 -7.26 -0.17 -4.35
N VAL A 187 -8.53 -0.09 -3.96
CA VAL A 187 -9.10 -0.81 -2.83
C VAL A 187 -10.03 -1.91 -3.32
N ASN A 188 -9.99 -3.07 -2.67
CA ASN A 188 -10.92 -4.15 -2.95
C ASN A 188 -12.30 -3.82 -2.37
N VAL A 189 -13.09 -3.07 -3.14
CA VAL A 189 -14.45 -2.63 -2.76
C VAL A 189 -15.45 -3.79 -2.65
N ALA A 190 -15.13 -5.00 -3.13
CA ALA A 190 -15.95 -6.18 -2.93
C ALA A 190 -15.77 -6.78 -1.51
N GLU A 191 -14.58 -6.63 -0.91
CA GLU A 191 -14.31 -7.09 0.45
C GLU A 191 -14.55 -5.99 1.49
N TRP A 192 -14.07 -4.77 1.24
CA TRP A 192 -14.34 -3.60 2.08
C TRP A 192 -15.73 -3.08 1.76
N THR A 193 -16.74 -3.58 2.47
CA THR A 193 -18.16 -3.26 2.23
C THR A 193 -18.69 -2.23 3.24
N PRO A 194 -19.73 -1.46 2.87
CA PRO A 194 -20.37 -0.50 3.78
C PRO A 194 -20.78 -1.13 5.11
N GLY A 195 -20.42 -0.48 6.21
CA GLY A 195 -20.85 -0.85 7.56
C GLY A 195 -21.94 0.07 8.13
N PRO A 196 -22.51 -0.26 9.30
CA PRO A 196 -23.65 0.45 9.89
C PRO A 196 -23.32 1.87 10.36
N GLY A 197 -22.04 2.20 10.53
CA GLY A 197 -21.59 3.41 11.21
C GLY A 197 -21.73 3.29 12.72
N GLY A 198 -21.43 4.39 13.41
CA GLY A 198 -21.44 4.44 14.88
C GLY A 198 -21.02 5.81 15.36
N THR A 199 -20.51 5.89 16.59
CA THR A 199 -20.13 7.14 17.26
C THR A 199 -18.65 7.24 17.61
N ALA A 200 -17.92 6.12 17.58
CA ALA A 200 -16.49 6.07 17.88
C ALA A 200 -15.65 6.39 16.64
N ALA A 201 -14.45 6.93 16.87
CA ALA A 201 -13.38 6.99 15.90
C ALA A 201 -12.60 5.67 15.85
N VAL A 202 -11.96 5.41 14.70
CA VAL A 202 -10.97 4.34 14.55
C VAL A 202 -9.67 4.88 13.99
N TRP A 203 -8.56 4.34 14.47
CA TRP A 203 -7.24 4.48 13.88
C TRP A 203 -6.70 3.07 13.66
N PHE A 204 -6.12 2.80 12.50
CA PHE A 204 -5.48 1.50 12.27
C PHE A 204 -4.25 1.59 11.39
N GLY A 205 -3.28 0.73 11.67
CA GLY A 205 -1.97 0.69 11.04
C GLY A 205 -0.88 0.28 12.01
N ARG A 206 0.37 0.30 11.54
CA ARG A 206 1.55 0.02 12.37
C ARG A 206 1.68 1.09 13.46
N LEU A 207 1.81 0.69 14.73
CA LEU A 207 2.04 1.62 15.83
C LEU A 207 3.54 2.00 15.84
N VAL A 208 3.88 3.00 15.05
CA VAL A 208 5.24 3.53 14.84
C VAL A 208 5.23 5.07 14.83
N PRO A 209 6.36 5.75 15.12
CA PRO A 209 6.42 7.22 15.16
C PRO A 209 5.93 7.89 13.88
N GLU A 210 6.30 7.35 12.71
CA GLU A 210 5.95 7.88 11.38
C GLU A 210 4.44 7.86 11.08
N LYS A 211 3.64 7.04 11.76
CA LYS A 211 2.18 6.95 11.60
C LYS A 211 1.39 7.75 12.63
N GLY A 212 2.08 8.29 13.64
CA GLY A 212 1.54 9.27 14.59
C GLY A 212 0.30 8.91 15.42
N PRO A 213 0.03 7.65 15.84
CA PRO A 213 -1.21 7.31 16.57
C PRO A 213 -1.45 8.12 17.86
N HIS A 214 -0.39 8.52 18.56
CA HIS A 214 -0.48 9.46 19.71
C HIS A 214 -1.26 10.75 19.40
N LEU A 215 -1.12 11.31 18.20
CA LEU A 215 -1.83 12.52 17.77
C LEU A 215 -3.33 12.26 17.59
N ALA A 216 -3.71 11.08 17.08
CA ALA A 216 -5.10 10.68 16.99
C ALA A 216 -5.74 10.51 18.38
N ILE A 217 -4.98 9.93 19.33
CA ILE A 217 -5.44 9.78 20.73
C ILE A 217 -5.67 11.14 21.36
N ASP A 218 -4.71 12.05 21.23
CA ASP A 218 -4.78 13.36 21.85
C ASP A 218 -5.93 14.21 21.25
N ALA A 219 -6.14 14.14 19.93
CA ALA A 219 -7.27 14.82 19.27
C ALA A 219 -8.64 14.23 19.69
N CYS A 220 -8.78 12.91 19.76
CA CYS A 220 -10.02 12.28 20.19
C CYS A 220 -10.32 12.57 21.67
N ARG A 221 -9.29 12.63 22.52
CA ARG A 221 -9.43 12.99 23.94
C ARG A 221 -9.95 14.41 24.11
N LEU A 222 -9.45 15.37 23.31
CA LEU A 222 -9.94 16.76 23.34
C LEU A 222 -11.43 16.86 22.99
N LEU A 223 -11.92 16.01 22.08
CA LEU A 223 -13.33 15.98 21.67
C LEU A 223 -14.22 15.13 22.60
N GLY A 224 -13.63 14.33 23.49
CA GLY A 224 -14.36 13.31 24.25
C GLY A 224 -14.88 12.15 23.38
N VAL A 225 -14.38 11.99 22.15
CA VAL A 225 -14.80 10.94 21.21
C VAL A 225 -14.06 9.63 21.54
N PRO A 226 -14.76 8.48 21.67
CA PRO A 226 -14.10 7.19 21.83
C PRO A 226 -13.21 6.83 20.63
N LEU A 227 -12.07 6.19 20.86
CA LEU A 227 -11.15 5.78 19.81
C LEU A 227 -10.74 4.32 19.97
N PHE A 228 -10.90 3.55 18.90
CA PHE A 228 -10.29 2.23 18.77
C PHE A 228 -9.01 2.32 17.95
N LEU A 229 -7.90 1.80 18.50
CA LEU A 229 -6.65 1.61 17.77
C LEU A 229 -6.48 0.12 17.42
N ALA A 230 -6.17 -0.19 16.17
CA ALA A 230 -5.89 -1.55 15.71
C ALA A 230 -4.58 -1.63 14.92
N GLY A 231 -3.78 -2.66 15.17
CA GLY A 231 -2.51 -2.93 14.50
C GLY A 231 -1.42 -3.42 15.46
N ARG A 232 -0.35 -3.97 14.89
CA ARG A 232 0.80 -4.48 15.64
C ARG A 232 1.69 -3.35 16.17
N LYS A 233 2.43 -3.65 17.23
CA LYS A 233 3.56 -2.82 17.71
C LYS A 233 4.69 -2.92 16.70
N GLY A 234 4.80 -1.95 15.80
CA GLY A 234 5.92 -1.89 14.84
C GLY A 234 7.21 -1.34 15.46
N ASP A 235 7.07 -0.57 16.54
CA ASP A 235 8.16 -0.06 17.37
C ASP A 235 7.75 -0.19 18.84
N HIS A 236 8.43 -1.08 19.57
CA HIS A 236 8.13 -1.37 20.97
C HIS A 236 8.46 -0.18 21.89
N ALA A 237 9.58 0.50 21.66
CA ALA A 237 10.00 1.63 22.47
C ALA A 237 9.02 2.79 22.33
N TYR A 238 8.61 3.10 21.10
CA TYR A 238 7.58 4.09 20.82
C TYR A 238 6.24 3.73 21.45
N PHE A 239 5.82 2.46 21.39
CA PHE A 239 4.55 2.04 22.00
C PHE A 239 4.56 2.30 23.51
N GLU A 240 5.60 1.87 24.23
CA GLU A 240 5.67 2.02 25.68
C GLU A 240 5.82 3.49 26.11
N ALA A 241 6.53 4.30 25.32
CA ALA A 241 6.74 5.73 25.63
C ALA A 241 5.50 6.59 25.30
N GLU A 242 4.87 6.38 24.13
CA GLU A 242 3.87 7.30 23.59
C GLU A 242 2.45 6.74 23.64
N ILE A 243 2.26 5.43 23.49
CA ILE A 243 0.90 4.87 23.36
C ILE A 243 0.38 4.34 24.69
N ALA A 244 1.13 3.44 25.34
CA ALA A 244 0.69 2.78 26.57
C ALA A 244 0.26 3.77 27.69
N PRO A 245 0.97 4.89 27.94
CA PRO A 245 0.55 5.85 28.95
C PRO A 245 -0.78 6.53 28.61
N ARG A 246 -1.07 6.72 27.32
CA ARG A 246 -2.29 7.35 26.82
C ARG A 246 -3.51 6.42 26.80
N LEU A 247 -3.34 5.12 27.02
CA LEU A 247 -4.44 4.15 27.09
C LEU A 247 -5.09 4.10 28.48
N ARG A 248 -4.48 4.69 29.51
CA ARG A 248 -5.02 4.65 30.88
C ARG A 248 -6.21 5.59 31.03
N GLY A 249 -7.31 5.07 31.59
CA GLY A 249 -8.39 5.88 32.17
C GLY A 249 -9.34 6.60 31.20
N GLY A 250 -9.78 5.98 30.09
CA GLY A 250 -10.74 6.65 29.21
C GLY A 250 -11.39 5.81 28.11
N ASN A 251 -11.96 6.50 27.12
CA ASN A 251 -12.67 5.95 25.97
C ASN A 251 -11.75 5.52 24.81
N ILE A 252 -10.46 5.29 25.09
CA ILE A 252 -9.42 4.94 24.11
C ILE A 252 -9.00 3.49 24.34
N ARG A 253 -9.04 2.64 23.31
CA ARG A 253 -8.70 1.22 23.43
C ARG A 253 -7.81 0.76 22.29
N TRP A 254 -6.69 0.11 22.62
CA TRP A 254 -5.90 -0.64 21.66
C TRP A 254 -6.39 -2.09 21.61
N LEU A 255 -6.73 -2.57 20.42
CA LEU A 255 -7.33 -3.88 20.17
C LEU A 255 -6.30 -4.92 19.69
N GLY A 256 -5.02 -4.55 19.62
CA GLY A 256 -3.98 -5.40 19.05
C GLY A 256 -4.09 -5.51 17.54
N GLU A 257 -3.43 -6.53 16.99
CA GLU A 257 -3.52 -6.89 15.57
C GLU A 257 -4.81 -7.67 15.31
N LEU A 258 -5.58 -7.25 14.31
CA LEU A 258 -6.86 -7.85 13.93
C LEU A 258 -6.73 -8.55 12.58
N SER A 259 -7.54 -9.59 12.37
CA SER A 259 -7.77 -10.12 11.03
C SER A 259 -8.47 -9.06 10.16
N HIS A 260 -8.33 -9.13 8.83
CA HIS A 260 -9.02 -8.17 7.96
C HIS A 260 -10.53 -8.22 8.09
N ALA A 261 -11.11 -9.41 8.31
CA ALA A 261 -12.54 -9.52 8.55
C ALA A 261 -12.99 -8.75 9.80
N ALA A 262 -12.23 -8.86 10.90
CA ALA A 262 -12.49 -8.12 12.12
C ALA A 262 -12.24 -6.61 11.93
N LEU A 263 -11.16 -6.25 11.21
CA LEU A 263 -10.81 -4.86 10.93
C LEU A 263 -11.88 -4.16 10.08
N ARG A 264 -12.36 -4.80 9.01
CA ARG A 264 -13.47 -4.31 8.18
C ARG A 264 -14.74 -4.08 8.99
N SER A 265 -15.08 -5.03 9.86
CA SER A 265 -16.25 -4.94 10.73
C SER A 265 -16.11 -3.76 11.71
N LEU A 266 -14.94 -3.60 12.34
CA LEU A 266 -14.63 -2.49 13.23
C LEU A 266 -14.73 -1.14 12.52
N VAL A 267 -14.04 -1.01 11.37
CA VAL A 267 -13.99 0.22 10.60
C VAL A 267 -15.39 0.62 10.11
N GLY A 268 -16.16 -0.33 9.61
CA GLY A 268 -17.54 -0.10 9.18
C GLY A 268 -18.50 0.30 10.30
N ALA A 269 -18.21 -0.04 11.55
CA ALA A 269 -18.99 0.33 12.74
C ALA A 269 -18.56 1.66 13.38
N CYS A 270 -17.55 2.35 12.82
CA CYS A 270 -17.06 3.62 13.34
C CYS A 270 -17.65 4.83 12.60
N ALA A 271 -17.69 5.96 13.29
CA ALA A 271 -18.14 7.25 12.78
C ALA A 271 -17.14 7.89 11.82
N VAL A 272 -15.85 7.70 12.09
CA VAL A 272 -14.75 8.35 11.38
C VAL A 272 -13.46 7.54 11.54
N THR A 273 -12.66 7.46 10.49
CA THR A 273 -11.27 7.00 10.56
C THR A 273 -10.34 8.20 10.65
N VAL A 274 -9.39 8.14 11.57
CA VAL A 274 -8.38 9.17 11.79
C VAL A 274 -7.04 8.69 11.24
N VAL A 275 -6.39 9.48 10.37
CA VAL A 275 -5.14 9.11 9.70
C VAL A 275 -4.08 10.19 9.92
N THR A 276 -3.00 9.84 10.62
CA THR A 276 -2.08 10.83 11.24
C THR A 276 -0.63 10.68 10.81
N PRO A 277 -0.31 10.63 9.51
CA PRO A 277 1.07 10.44 9.07
C PRO A 277 1.95 11.62 9.50
N ARG A 278 3.16 11.31 9.96
CA ARG A 278 4.24 12.26 10.28
C ARG A 278 5.38 12.24 9.24
N TRP A 279 5.18 11.48 8.19
CA TRP A 279 6.06 11.34 7.03
C TRP A 279 5.26 11.64 5.75
N GLU A 280 5.93 11.82 4.62
CA GLU A 280 5.29 12.03 3.32
C GLU A 280 4.56 10.75 2.88
N GLU A 281 3.34 10.56 3.40
CA GLU A 281 2.53 9.35 3.19
C GLU A 281 2.24 9.17 1.69
N PRO A 282 2.76 8.11 1.06
CA PRO A 282 2.70 7.96 -0.40
C PRO A 282 1.27 7.84 -0.94
N PHE A 283 0.39 7.15 -0.20
CA PHE A 283 -1.00 6.93 -0.61
C PHE A 283 -1.93 6.85 0.61
N GLY A 284 -1.65 5.97 1.58
CA GLY A 284 -2.47 5.79 2.77
C GLY A 284 -3.71 4.90 2.54
N LEU A 285 -3.48 3.61 2.22
CA LEU A 285 -4.53 2.61 1.95
C LEU A 285 -5.66 2.61 2.99
N VAL A 286 -5.32 2.77 4.27
CA VAL A 286 -6.26 2.78 5.41
C VAL A 286 -7.37 3.81 5.25
N ALA A 287 -7.09 4.97 4.63
CA ALA A 287 -8.09 5.99 4.36
C ALA A 287 -9.13 5.46 3.35
N PHE A 288 -8.66 4.96 2.21
CA PHE A 288 -9.53 4.50 1.12
C PHE A 288 -10.26 3.20 1.48
N GLU A 289 -9.65 2.31 2.26
CA GLU A 289 -10.29 1.14 2.85
C GLU A 289 -11.45 1.54 3.79
N SER A 290 -11.25 2.58 4.60
CA SER A 290 -12.31 3.14 5.45
C SER A 290 -13.43 3.76 4.64
N MET A 291 -13.08 4.52 3.61
CA MET A 291 -14.06 5.11 2.70
C MET A 291 -14.85 4.01 1.97
N ALA A 292 -14.23 2.88 1.68
CA ALA A 292 -14.91 1.72 1.10
C ALA A 292 -15.89 1.08 2.09
N CYS A 293 -15.66 1.16 3.40
CA CYS A 293 -16.65 0.82 4.40
C CYS A 293 -17.72 1.90 4.64
N GLY A 294 -17.70 3.00 3.86
CA GLY A 294 -18.56 4.16 4.06
C GLY A 294 -18.19 4.99 5.29
N THR A 295 -17.02 4.76 5.88
CA THR A 295 -16.55 5.49 7.06
C THR A 295 -15.79 6.74 6.61
N PRO A 296 -16.27 7.96 6.95
CA PRO A 296 -15.57 9.20 6.66
C PRO A 296 -14.15 9.24 7.20
N VAL A 297 -13.29 10.04 6.58
CA VAL A 297 -11.88 10.16 6.95
C VAL A 297 -11.57 11.59 7.41
N ALA A 298 -10.87 11.68 8.54
CA ALA A 298 -10.14 12.87 8.96
C ALA A 298 -8.63 12.57 8.93
N ALA A 299 -7.84 13.38 8.21
CA ALA A 299 -6.43 13.08 8.00
C ALA A 299 -5.54 14.34 8.03
N PHE A 300 -4.26 14.19 8.35
CA PHE A 300 -3.29 15.25 8.06
C PHE A 300 -3.06 15.40 6.56
N ALA A 301 -3.02 16.65 6.09
CA ALA A 301 -2.74 17.02 4.70
C ALA A 301 -1.25 16.86 4.36
N ARG A 302 -0.77 15.61 4.27
CA ARG A 302 0.65 15.30 4.07
C ARG A 302 0.85 14.27 2.96
N GLY A 303 1.90 14.45 2.14
CA GLY A 303 2.25 13.56 1.05
C GLY A 303 1.13 13.33 0.03
N GLY A 304 1.19 12.16 -0.61
CA GLY A 304 0.18 11.69 -1.55
C GLY A 304 -1.18 11.45 -0.92
N LEU A 305 -1.24 11.11 0.38
CA LEU A 305 -2.51 11.02 1.09
C LEU A 305 -3.25 12.37 1.07
N GLY A 306 -2.55 13.46 1.43
CA GLY A 306 -3.12 14.81 1.41
C GLY A 306 -3.56 15.24 0.02
N GLU A 307 -2.72 15.00 -0.99
CA GLU A 307 -3.01 15.26 -2.41
C GLU A 307 -4.31 14.58 -2.86
N LEU A 308 -4.42 13.26 -2.62
CA LEU A 308 -5.54 12.45 -3.10
C LEU A 308 -6.84 12.76 -2.35
N LEU A 309 -6.76 13.12 -1.06
CA LEU A 309 -7.92 13.45 -0.25
C LEU A 309 -8.42 14.90 -0.44
N ALA A 310 -7.62 15.80 -1.02
CA ALA A 310 -8.00 17.21 -1.20
C ALA A 310 -9.30 17.39 -2.01
N GLY A 311 -9.57 16.50 -2.98
CA GLY A 311 -10.80 16.46 -3.77
C GLY A 311 -11.84 15.42 -3.32
N ALA A 312 -11.60 14.75 -2.19
CA ALA A 312 -12.43 13.67 -1.69
C ALA A 312 -13.46 14.18 -0.66
N PRO A 313 -14.55 13.42 -0.39
CA PRO A 313 -15.44 13.67 0.74
C PRO A 313 -14.76 13.29 2.08
N ALA A 314 -13.61 13.89 2.36
CA ALA A 314 -12.83 13.74 3.59
C ALA A 314 -12.63 15.12 4.24
N ARG A 315 -12.00 15.14 5.41
CA ARG A 315 -11.57 16.37 6.07
C ARG A 315 -10.08 16.33 6.34
N LEU A 316 -9.39 17.36 5.87
CA LEU A 316 -7.97 17.51 6.06
C LEU A 316 -7.67 18.48 7.20
N ALA A 317 -6.62 18.16 7.94
CA ALA A 317 -6.07 18.96 9.02
C ALA A 317 -4.64 19.37 8.68
N GLU A 318 -4.21 20.47 9.31
CA GLU A 318 -2.81 20.91 9.25
C GLU A 318 -1.89 19.82 9.83
N PRO A 319 -0.79 19.47 9.15
CA PRO A 319 0.10 18.41 9.62
C PRO A 319 0.63 18.65 11.05
N ASP A 320 0.60 17.60 11.87
CA ASP A 320 1.05 17.58 13.27
C ASP A 320 0.27 18.50 14.24
N ASP A 321 -0.79 19.20 13.80
CA ASP A 321 -1.64 20.04 14.65
C ASP A 321 -2.84 19.25 15.19
N VAL A 322 -2.78 18.91 16.49
CA VAL A 322 -3.83 18.18 17.21
C VAL A 322 -5.17 18.94 17.25
N MET A 323 -5.15 20.28 17.36
CA MET A 323 -6.38 21.08 17.38
C MET A 323 -7.03 21.15 16.00
N SER A 324 -6.22 21.27 14.95
CA SER A 324 -6.70 21.18 13.56
C SER A 324 -7.28 19.80 13.28
N LEU A 325 -6.62 18.73 13.75
CA LEU A 325 -7.11 17.36 13.65
C LEU A 325 -8.45 17.16 14.37
N ALA A 326 -8.61 17.69 15.59
CA ALA A 326 -9.86 17.62 16.32
C ALA A 326 -11.03 18.29 15.54
N ARG A 327 -10.80 19.46 14.94
CA ARG A 327 -11.80 20.10 14.07
C ARG A 327 -12.14 19.24 12.85
N ALA A 328 -11.13 18.65 12.21
CA ALA A 328 -11.32 17.77 11.06
C ALA A 328 -12.11 16.50 11.42
N ILE A 329 -11.82 15.88 12.56
CA ILE A 329 -12.56 14.71 13.09
C ILE A 329 -14.04 15.07 13.28
N HIS A 330 -14.31 16.17 14.00
CA HIS A 330 -15.69 16.61 14.24
C HIS A 330 -16.44 16.87 12.92
N ALA A 331 -15.80 17.55 11.97
CA ALA A 331 -16.40 17.81 10.66
C ALA A 331 -16.61 16.54 9.83
N ALA A 332 -15.69 15.57 9.90
CA ALA A 332 -15.75 14.32 9.15
C ALA A 332 -16.90 13.42 9.62
N MET A 333 -17.21 13.41 10.92
CA MET A 333 -18.34 12.64 11.49
C MET A 333 -19.71 13.05 10.91
N HIS A 334 -19.81 14.24 10.31
CA HIS A 334 -21.03 14.74 9.66
C HIS A 334 -21.04 14.51 8.14
N VAL A 335 -19.99 13.93 7.58
CA VAL A 335 -19.94 13.61 6.15
C VAL A 335 -20.82 12.39 5.86
N ARG A 336 -21.59 12.48 4.77
CA ARG A 336 -22.47 11.42 4.30
C ARG A 336 -21.69 10.16 3.90
N ARG A 337 -21.94 9.07 4.63
CA ARG A 337 -21.30 7.75 4.47
C ARG A 337 -21.44 7.16 3.06
N ASP A 338 -22.61 7.32 2.45
CA ASP A 338 -22.89 6.86 1.09
C ASP A 338 -22.08 7.63 0.04
N ARG A 339 -21.94 8.94 0.19
CA ARG A 339 -21.09 9.77 -0.69
C ARG A 339 -19.62 9.40 -0.61
N VAL A 340 -19.15 9.08 0.59
CA VAL A 340 -17.78 8.61 0.81
C VAL A 340 -17.52 7.30 0.04
N ARG A 341 -18.46 6.35 0.16
CA ARG A 341 -18.39 5.08 -0.56
C ARG A 341 -18.46 5.26 -2.08
N GLU A 342 -19.43 6.03 -2.57
CA GLU A 342 -19.60 6.30 -4.00
C GLU A 342 -18.32 6.86 -4.62
N TRP A 343 -17.70 7.83 -3.94
CA TRP A 343 -16.48 8.46 -4.41
C TRP A 343 -15.32 7.45 -4.51
N VAL A 344 -15.08 6.64 -3.48
CA VAL A 344 -13.94 5.69 -3.53
C VAL A 344 -14.14 4.59 -4.56
N VAL A 345 -15.38 4.11 -4.75
CA VAL A 345 -15.70 3.11 -5.78
C VAL A 345 -15.44 3.66 -7.17
N ALA A 346 -15.79 4.93 -7.42
CA ALA A 346 -15.61 5.55 -8.72
C ALA A 346 -14.14 5.85 -9.06
N ASN A 347 -13.32 6.18 -8.06
CA ASN A 347 -11.98 6.74 -8.27
C ASN A 347 -10.83 5.77 -7.94
N HIS A 348 -11.04 4.83 -7.01
CA HIS A 348 -9.99 3.99 -6.42
C HIS A 348 -10.39 2.53 -6.32
N SER A 349 -11.18 2.00 -7.27
CA SER A 349 -11.43 0.56 -7.30
C SER A 349 -10.18 -0.21 -7.73
N LEU A 350 -9.90 -1.33 -7.05
CA LEU A 350 -8.77 -2.21 -7.37
C LEU A 350 -8.79 -2.72 -8.83
N VAL A 351 -9.98 -3.00 -9.36
CA VAL A 351 -10.15 -3.46 -10.76
C VAL A 351 -9.74 -2.37 -11.76
N GLN A 352 -10.10 -1.10 -11.52
CA GLN A 352 -9.65 -0.01 -12.39
C GLN A 352 -8.14 0.18 -12.30
N THR A 353 -7.55 0.08 -11.11
CA THR A 353 -6.08 0.14 -10.94
C THR A 353 -5.41 -1.01 -11.69
N ALA A 354 -5.92 -2.24 -11.60
CA ALA A 354 -5.42 -3.39 -12.35
C ALA A 354 -5.41 -3.12 -13.86
N ARG A 355 -6.49 -2.57 -14.41
CA ARG A 355 -6.58 -2.22 -15.83
C ARG A 355 -5.61 -1.12 -16.27
N ARG A 356 -5.38 -0.11 -15.42
CA ARG A 356 -4.38 0.94 -15.70
C ARG A 356 -2.97 0.34 -15.76
N TYR A 357 -2.63 -0.56 -14.84
CA TYR A 357 -1.37 -1.30 -14.91
C TYR A 357 -1.30 -2.21 -16.14
N THR A 358 -2.39 -2.88 -16.53
CA THR A 358 -2.42 -3.67 -17.77
C THR A 358 -2.11 -2.82 -19.00
N GLN A 359 -2.60 -1.57 -19.06
CA GLN A 359 -2.26 -0.63 -20.14
C GLN A 359 -0.77 -0.29 -20.11
N LEU A 360 -0.21 0.03 -18.95
CA LEU A 360 1.21 0.31 -18.79
C LEU A 360 2.08 -0.91 -19.17
N TYR A 361 1.65 -2.13 -18.83
CA TYR A 361 2.35 -3.35 -19.25
C TYR A 361 2.40 -3.47 -20.78
N GLN A 362 1.29 -3.16 -21.47
CA GLN A 362 1.23 -3.22 -22.93
C GLN A 362 2.15 -2.19 -23.59
N GLU A 363 2.28 -1.00 -23.01
CA GLU A 363 3.21 0.03 -23.47
C GLU A 363 4.68 -0.41 -23.29
N ALA A 364 5.00 -1.03 -22.15
CA ALA A 364 6.34 -1.53 -21.85
C ALA A 364 6.76 -2.74 -22.71
N ILE A 365 5.82 -3.51 -23.24
CA ILE A 365 6.12 -4.65 -24.14
C ILE A 365 6.51 -4.20 -25.56
N VAL A 366 6.01 -3.04 -26.00
CA VAL A 366 6.20 -2.53 -27.38
C VAL A 366 7.51 -1.74 -27.52
N THR A 367 8.13 -1.37 -26.40
CA THR A 367 9.36 -0.56 -26.33
C THR A 367 10.59 -1.42 -26.11
#